data_AF-A0A942PX88-F1
#
_entry.id   AF-A0A942PX88-F1
#
_cell.length_a   1.000
_cell.length_b   1.000
_cell.length_c   1.000
_cell.angle_alpha   90.00
_cell.angle_beta   90.00
_cell.angle_gamma   90.00
#
_symmetry.space_group_name_H-M   'P 1'
#
loop_
_entity.id
_entity.type
_entity.pdbx_description
1 polymer ?
#
loop_
_entity_poly.entity_id
_entity_poly.type
_entity_poly.pdbx_seq_one_letter_code
_entity_poly.pdbx_strand_id
1 'polypeptide(L)'
;MNFFTSLIFLIIVGSLASQYAKAKGRDPLRWFVIGMLFSLFGLLVLFLLPDLSGKNEVRPKQNPNFVDSEEELLELRPVEWSKEWYYVNTGKQSVGPVSMSTLVKLWKAGQIQLATLVWSEGMDGWKKIEDLRSLKTCLDKD
;
A
#
# COMPACT_ATOMS: atom_id res chain seq x y z
N MET A 1 -46.16 1.62 -2.28
CA MET A 1 -45.29 1.78 -1.10
C MET A 1 -43.87 1.23 -1.29
N ASN A 2 -43.52 0.55 -2.39
CA ASN A 2 -42.28 -0.25 -2.48
C ASN A 2 -41.12 0.44 -3.21
N PHE A 3 -41.40 1.56 -3.91
CA PHE A 3 -40.37 2.30 -4.65
C PHE A 3 -39.45 3.09 -3.73
N PHE A 4 -40.02 3.71 -2.69
CA PHE A 4 -39.27 4.50 -1.71
C PHE A 4 -38.36 3.63 -0.83
N THR A 5 -38.76 2.41 -0.51
CA THR A 5 -37.96 1.48 0.30
C THR A 5 -36.72 0.98 -0.45
N SER A 6 -36.84 0.70 -1.75
CA SER A 6 -35.69 0.35 -2.61
C SER A 6 -34.70 1.51 -2.75
N LEU A 7 -35.18 2.75 -2.85
CA LEU A 7 -34.32 3.93 -2.96
C LEU A 7 -33.48 4.15 -1.69
N ILE A 8 -34.09 3.96 -0.51
CA ILE A 8 -33.40 4.07 0.78
C ILE A 8 -32.34 2.97 0.93
N PHE A 9 -32.64 1.74 0.52
CA PHE A 9 -31.69 0.64 0.57
C PHE A 9 -30.46 0.88 -0.32
N LEU A 10 -30.65 1.45 -1.52
CA LEU A 10 -29.56 1.83 -2.42
C LEU A 10 -28.66 2.92 -1.84
N ILE A 11 -29.24 3.89 -1.14
CA ILE A 11 -28.48 4.96 -0.47
C ILE A 11 -27.64 4.39 0.68
N ILE A 12 -28.18 3.44 1.45
CA ILE A 12 -27.46 2.80 2.57
C ILE A 12 -26.30 1.95 2.04
N VAL A 13 -26.52 1.12 1.02
CA VAL A 13 -25.48 0.29 0.41
C VAL A 13 -24.39 1.14 -0.24
N GLY A 14 -24.76 2.22 -0.94
CA GLY A 14 -23.81 3.18 -1.51
C GLY A 14 -22.98 3.92 -0.45
N SER A 15 -23.60 4.28 0.69
CA SER A 15 -22.92 4.92 1.81
C SER A 15 -21.92 3.98 2.49
N LEU A 16 -22.29 2.71 2.69
CA LEU A 16 -21.40 1.67 3.22
C LEU A 16 -20.21 1.42 2.28
N ALA A 17 -20.42 1.37 0.96
CA ALA A 17 -19.35 1.24 -0.01
C ALA A 17 -18.37 2.45 0.01
N SER A 18 -18.90 3.66 0.18
CA SER A 18 -18.10 4.88 0.33
C SER A 18 -17.26 4.87 1.63
N GLN A 19 -17.84 4.40 2.74
CA GLN A 19 -17.14 4.22 4.01
C GLN A 19 -16.04 3.15 3.92
N TYR A 20 -16.29 2.04 3.21
CA TYR A 20 -15.29 0.99 3.00
C TYR A 20 -14.14 1.45 2.10
N ALA A 21 -14.40 2.32 1.11
CA ALA A 21 -13.36 2.95 0.30
C ALA A 21 -12.45 3.87 1.11
N LYS A 22 -12.98 4.58 2.12
CA LYS A 22 -12.19 5.39 3.06
C LYS A 22 -11.24 4.55 3.90
N ALA A 23 -11.67 3.36 4.34
CA ALA A 23 -10.82 2.44 5.10
C ALA A 23 -9.61 1.93 4.30
N LYS A 24 -9.65 2.02 2.96
CA LYS A 24 -8.53 1.69 2.05
C LYS A 24 -7.82 2.92 1.47
N GLY A 25 -8.06 4.13 1.98
CA GLY A 25 -7.36 5.34 1.53
C GLY A 25 -7.70 5.81 0.12
N ARG A 26 -8.90 5.50 -0.39
CA ARG A 26 -9.35 5.90 -1.76
C ARG A 26 -10.33 7.07 -1.73
N ASP A 27 -10.35 7.87 -2.81
CA ASP A 27 -11.21 9.04 -2.97
C ASP A 27 -12.71 8.69 -2.79
N PRO A 28 -13.37 9.15 -1.71
CA PRO A 28 -14.73 8.72 -1.36
C PRO A 28 -15.79 9.13 -2.39
N LEU A 29 -15.49 10.19 -3.15
CA LEU A 29 -16.40 10.83 -4.11
C LEU A 29 -16.48 10.04 -5.43
N ARG A 30 -15.36 9.45 -5.88
CA ARG A 30 -15.32 8.63 -7.11
C ARG A 30 -16.10 7.32 -6.95
N TRP A 31 -16.02 6.70 -5.78
CA TRP A 31 -16.74 5.46 -5.49
C TRP A 31 -18.25 5.66 -5.28
N PHE A 32 -18.65 6.82 -4.76
CA PHE A 32 -20.06 7.21 -4.69
C PHE A 32 -20.68 7.38 -6.08
N VAL A 33 -20.00 8.08 -7.01
CA VAL A 33 -20.49 8.30 -8.38
C VAL A 33 -20.59 7.00 -9.17
N ILE A 34 -19.62 6.08 -8.99
CA ILE A 34 -19.64 4.75 -9.61
C ILE A 34 -20.78 3.87 -9.07
N GLY A 35 -21.03 3.91 -7.76
CA GLY A 35 -22.16 3.23 -7.14
C GLY A 35 -23.51 3.80 -7.59
N MET A 36 -23.59 5.11 -7.81
CA MET A 36 -24.80 5.82 -8.25
C MET A 36 -25.16 5.55 -9.72
N LEU A 37 -24.16 5.38 -10.60
CA LEU A 37 -24.38 5.15 -12.05
C LEU A 37 -24.46 3.67 -12.44
N PHE A 38 -23.73 2.77 -11.77
CA PHE A 38 -23.61 1.37 -12.20
C PHE A 38 -23.61 0.41 -11.00
N SER A 39 -24.71 0.38 -10.26
CA SER A 39 -24.90 -0.36 -9.01
C SER A 39 -24.63 -1.89 -9.07
N LEU A 40 -24.40 -2.48 -10.25
CA LEU A 40 -23.97 -3.88 -10.42
C LEU A 40 -22.46 -4.01 -10.74
N PHE A 41 -21.88 -3.05 -11.45
CA PHE A 41 -20.49 -3.13 -11.95
C PHE A 41 -19.46 -2.51 -11.01
N GLY A 42 -19.86 -1.66 -10.07
CA GLY A 42 -18.93 -1.06 -9.09
C GLY A 42 -18.15 -2.09 -8.27
N LEU A 43 -18.77 -3.23 -7.95
CA LEU A 43 -18.10 -4.36 -7.28
C LEU A 43 -17.17 -5.14 -8.22
N LEU A 44 -17.57 -5.32 -9.50
CA LEU A 44 -16.77 -6.02 -10.50
C LEU A 44 -15.50 -5.23 -10.87
N VAL A 45 -15.61 -3.90 -10.96
CA VAL A 45 -14.50 -2.97 -11.24
C VAL A 45 -13.54 -2.91 -10.04
N LEU A 46 -14.03 -3.05 -8.81
CA LEU A 46 -13.18 -3.19 -7.62
C LEU A 46 -12.28 -4.43 -7.69
N PHE A 47 -12.79 -5.52 -8.30
CA PHE A 47 -12.05 -6.76 -8.47
C PHE A 47 -11.06 -6.72 -9.66
N LEU A 48 -11.28 -5.84 -10.65
CA LEU A 48 -10.50 -5.78 -11.89
C LEU A 48 -9.45 -4.66 -11.97
N LEU A 49 -9.45 -3.67 -11.08
CA LEU A 49 -8.48 -2.57 -11.15
C LEU A 49 -7.22 -2.84 -10.33
N PRO A 50 -6.04 -3.05 -10.97
CA PRO A 50 -4.77 -2.88 -10.31
C PRO A 50 -4.57 -1.42 -9.89
N ASP A 51 -3.83 -1.26 -8.80
CA ASP A 51 -3.63 -0.02 -8.07
C ASP A 51 -3.04 1.10 -8.95
N LEU A 52 -3.78 2.22 -9.06
CA LEU A 52 -3.37 3.41 -9.80
C LEU A 52 -3.73 4.65 -8.98
N SER A 53 -2.82 5.09 -8.12
CA SER A 53 -2.73 6.51 -7.79
C SER A 53 -1.38 6.88 -7.21
N GLY A 54 -0.34 6.77 -8.03
CA GLY A 54 0.85 7.58 -7.86
C GLY A 54 0.52 9.04 -8.23
N LYS A 55 0.21 9.87 -7.24
CA LYS A 55 0.43 11.32 -7.35
C LYS A 55 0.64 11.93 -5.96
N ASN A 56 1.89 11.92 -5.54
CA ASN A 56 2.39 12.69 -4.41
C ASN A 56 2.29 14.19 -4.74
N GLU A 57 1.34 14.90 -4.13
CA GLU A 57 1.44 16.34 -3.97
C GLU A 57 1.97 16.64 -2.56
N VAL A 58 3.29 16.78 -2.46
CA VAL A 58 3.97 17.32 -1.28
C VAL A 58 3.69 18.82 -1.23
N ARG A 59 2.85 19.27 -0.29
CA ARG A 59 2.81 20.70 0.09
C ARG A 59 3.88 20.94 1.16
N PRO A 60 4.83 21.86 0.95
CA PRO A 60 5.71 22.28 2.02
C PRO A 60 4.88 23.11 3.02
N LYS A 61 4.66 22.57 4.22
CA LYS A 61 4.22 23.38 5.36
C LYS A 61 5.43 24.18 5.84
N GLN A 62 5.43 25.47 5.52
CA GLN A 62 6.31 26.45 6.13
C GLN A 62 5.69 26.86 7.47
N ASN A 63 6.39 26.64 8.59
CA ASN A 63 6.12 27.39 9.82
C ASN A 63 7.40 27.56 10.64
N PRO A 64 7.78 28.79 11.05
CA PRO A 64 9.02 29.04 11.77
C PRO A 64 8.82 28.92 13.30
N ASN A 65 9.72 28.14 13.91
CA ASN A 65 10.36 28.35 15.23
C ASN A 65 9.65 27.97 16.57
N PHE A 66 10.48 27.31 17.40
CA PHE A 66 10.52 27.14 18.88
C PHE A 66 9.61 26.06 19.51
N VAL A 67 10.07 24.81 19.79
CA VAL A 67 11.07 24.25 20.76
C VAL A 67 10.46 23.91 22.13
N ASP A 68 10.32 22.61 22.41
CA ASP A 68 10.34 21.92 23.72
C ASP A 68 10.76 20.44 23.47
N SER A 69 11.98 20.19 23.00
CA SER A 69 13.25 19.98 23.73
C SER A 69 13.53 18.59 24.34
N GLU A 70 12.59 17.64 24.48
CA GLU A 70 12.98 16.27 24.93
C GLU A 70 12.32 15.10 24.17
N GLU A 71 11.12 15.26 23.60
CA GLU A 71 10.51 14.20 22.77
C GLU A 71 11.13 14.10 21.37
N GLU A 72 11.67 15.21 20.82
CA GLU A 72 12.33 15.26 19.51
C GLU A 72 13.69 14.53 19.51
N LEU A 73 14.34 14.36 20.67
CA LEU A 73 15.59 13.61 20.79
C LEU A 73 15.41 12.07 20.72
N LEU A 74 14.17 11.57 20.84
CA LEU A 74 13.84 10.15 20.60
C LEU A 74 13.38 9.88 19.15
N GLU A 75 13.14 10.91 18.36
CA GLU A 75 12.78 10.80 16.93
C GLU A 75 13.98 10.81 15.98
N LEU A 76 15.20 11.03 16.48
CA LEU A 76 16.44 10.79 15.72
C LEU A 76 16.76 9.29 15.58
N ARG A 77 15.75 8.42 15.43
CA ARG A 77 16.01 7.12 14.81
C ARG A 77 16.35 7.40 13.35
N PRO A 78 17.56 7.06 12.86
CA PRO A 78 17.76 6.97 11.42
C PRO A 78 16.61 6.15 10.85
N VAL A 79 16.17 6.47 9.63
CA VAL A 79 15.23 5.63 8.88
C VAL A 79 15.96 4.31 8.59
N GLU A 80 16.06 3.48 9.61
CA GLU A 80 16.48 2.10 9.55
C GLU A 80 15.32 1.43 8.84
N TRP A 81 15.47 1.12 7.55
CA TRP A 81 14.62 0.09 6.97
C TRP A 81 14.65 -1.07 7.95
N SER A 82 13.48 -1.50 8.44
CA SER A 82 13.45 -2.54 9.45
C SER A 82 14.24 -3.74 8.92
N LYS A 83 14.90 -4.48 9.82
CA LYS A 83 15.72 -5.64 9.46
C LYS A 83 14.90 -6.79 8.86
N GLU A 84 13.59 -6.60 8.72
CA GLU A 84 12.59 -7.60 8.42
C GLU A 84 11.98 -7.35 7.04
N TRP A 85 12.21 -8.31 6.15
CA TRP A 85 11.75 -8.32 4.77
C TRP A 85 10.73 -9.42 4.56
N TYR A 86 9.83 -9.22 3.63
CA TYR A 86 8.87 -10.20 3.16
C TYR A 86 9.01 -10.32 1.65
N TYR A 87 8.77 -11.51 1.12
CA TYR A 87 8.80 -11.76 -0.32
C TYR A 87 7.67 -12.71 -0.74
N VAL A 88 7.29 -12.65 -2.01
CA VAL A 88 6.31 -13.58 -2.58
C VAL A 88 7.03 -14.77 -3.19
N ASN A 89 6.74 -15.98 -2.69
CA ASN A 89 7.31 -17.22 -3.22
C ASN A 89 6.65 -17.65 -4.54
N THR A 90 7.15 -18.74 -5.14
CA THR A 90 6.57 -19.33 -6.37
C THR A 90 5.10 -19.75 -6.21
N GLY A 91 4.66 -20.07 -4.99
CA GLY A 91 3.28 -20.37 -4.64
C GLY A 91 2.37 -19.14 -4.52
N LYS A 92 2.87 -17.93 -4.85
CA LYS A 92 2.18 -16.65 -4.69
C LYS A 92 1.76 -16.33 -3.24
N GLN A 93 2.48 -16.89 -2.28
CA GLN A 93 2.27 -16.65 -0.86
C GLN A 93 3.35 -15.69 -0.34
N SER A 94 2.96 -14.75 0.51
CA SER A 94 3.89 -13.88 1.23
C SER A 94 4.61 -14.69 2.32
N VAL A 95 5.93 -14.74 2.24
CA VAL A 95 6.81 -15.42 3.19
C VAL A 95 7.66 -14.37 3.90
N GLY A 96 7.67 -14.41 5.23
CA GLY A 96 8.45 -13.52 6.09
C GLY A 96 7.88 -13.47 7.52
N PRO A 97 8.49 -12.68 8.42
CA PRO A 97 9.65 -11.82 8.18
C PRO A 97 10.95 -12.61 8.01
N VAL A 98 11.81 -12.18 7.08
CA VAL A 98 13.16 -12.70 6.87
C VAL A 98 14.19 -11.58 6.97
N SER A 99 15.40 -11.88 7.43
CA SER A 99 16.49 -10.91 7.44
C SER A 99 17.00 -10.58 6.03
N MET A 100 17.65 -9.43 5.84
CA MET A 100 18.36 -9.13 4.57
C MET A 100 19.35 -10.22 4.17
N SER A 101 20.09 -10.78 5.14
CA SER A 101 21.01 -11.88 4.88
C SER A 101 20.33 -13.13 4.35
N THR A 102 19.10 -13.41 4.80
CA THR A 102 18.27 -14.51 4.28
C THR A 102 17.76 -14.18 2.89
N LEU A 103 17.35 -12.94 2.64
CA LEU A 103 16.93 -12.47 1.32
C LEU A 103 18.05 -12.60 0.28
N VAL A 104 19.30 -12.25 0.64
CA VAL A 104 20.49 -12.45 -0.20
C VAL A 104 20.72 -13.94 -0.49
N LYS A 105 20.59 -14.82 0.51
CA LYS A 105 20.70 -16.27 0.30
C LYS A 105 19.65 -16.79 -0.69
N LEU A 106 18.41 -16.31 -0.57
CA LEU A 106 17.32 -16.67 -1.49
C LEU A 106 17.58 -16.15 -2.91
N TRP A 107 18.16 -14.96 -3.05
CA TRP A 107 18.58 -14.38 -4.32
C TRP A 107 19.65 -15.23 -4.99
N LYS A 108 20.72 -15.57 -4.27
CA LYS A 108 21.80 -16.44 -4.76
C LYS A 108 21.33 -17.86 -5.08
N ALA A 109 20.35 -18.37 -4.34
CA ALA A 109 19.72 -19.66 -4.61
C ALA A 109 18.73 -19.64 -5.79
N GLY A 110 18.47 -18.47 -6.40
CA GLY A 110 17.52 -18.31 -7.49
C GLY A 110 16.04 -18.50 -7.09
N GLN A 111 15.75 -18.50 -5.79
CA GLN A 111 14.38 -18.65 -5.26
C GLN A 111 13.56 -17.37 -5.42
N ILE A 112 14.24 -16.22 -5.47
CA ILE A 112 13.65 -14.92 -5.77
C ILE A 112 14.35 -14.33 -7.00
N GLN A 113 13.59 -13.63 -7.83
CA GLN A 113 14.04 -13.06 -9.10
C GLN A 113 13.69 -11.57 -9.16
N LEU A 114 14.14 -10.88 -10.20
CA LEU A 114 13.85 -9.45 -10.40
C LEU A 114 12.36 -9.11 -10.36
N ALA A 115 11.51 -10.01 -10.87
CA ALA A 115 10.06 -9.86 -10.87
C ALA A 115 9.38 -10.23 -9.53
N THR A 116 10.13 -10.76 -8.56
CA THR A 116 9.61 -11.12 -7.24
C THR A 116 9.22 -9.86 -6.48
N LEU A 117 8.01 -9.88 -5.92
CA LEU A 117 7.50 -8.83 -5.05
C LEU A 117 8.13 -8.98 -3.66
N VAL A 118 8.62 -7.86 -3.14
CA VAL A 118 9.22 -7.74 -1.82
C VAL A 118 8.62 -6.54 -1.08
N TRP A 119 8.61 -6.62 0.24
CA TRP A 119 8.13 -5.55 1.11
C TRP A 119 8.91 -5.55 2.41
N SER A 120 9.16 -4.36 2.96
CA SER A 120 9.70 -4.16 4.29
C SER A 120 8.84 -3.13 5.03
N GLU A 121 8.92 -3.12 6.35
CA GLU A 121 8.28 -2.09 7.16
C GLU A 121 8.78 -0.70 6.72
N GLY A 122 7.86 0.27 6.63
CA GLY A 122 8.14 1.61 6.11
C GLY A 122 8.05 1.77 4.59
N MET A 123 7.81 0.70 3.82
CA MET A 123 7.50 0.81 2.39
C MET A 123 6.00 1.04 2.14
N ASP A 124 5.68 1.85 1.13
CA ASP A 124 4.30 2.16 0.70
C ASP A 124 3.46 0.93 0.30
N GLY A 125 4.12 -0.19 0.00
CA GLY A 125 3.49 -1.43 -0.46
C GLY A 125 4.49 -2.36 -1.13
N TRP A 126 4.01 -3.52 -1.58
CA TRP A 126 4.83 -4.52 -2.27
C TRP A 126 5.40 -3.95 -3.56
N LYS A 127 6.72 -3.94 -3.68
CA LYS A 127 7.44 -3.49 -4.88
C LYS A 127 8.28 -4.64 -5.41
N LYS A 128 8.50 -4.68 -6.72
CA LYS A 128 9.38 -5.72 -7.28
C LYS A 128 10.84 -5.38 -6.98
N ILE A 129 11.69 -6.39 -6.95
CA ILE A 129 13.14 -6.20 -6.79
C ILE A 129 13.70 -5.32 -7.93
N GLU A 130 13.16 -5.44 -9.16
CA GLU A 130 13.56 -4.60 -10.30
C GLU A 130 13.27 -3.10 -10.09
N ASP A 131 12.19 -2.76 -9.40
CA ASP A 131 11.80 -1.37 -9.12
C ASP A 131 12.67 -0.76 -8.01
N LEU A 132 13.22 -1.61 -7.14
CA LEU A 132 14.05 -1.24 -6.00
C LEU A 132 15.53 -1.30 -6.37
N ARG A 133 16.02 -0.30 -7.12
CA ARG A 133 17.45 -0.21 -7.51
C ARG A 133 18.41 -0.33 -6.31
N SER A 134 18.07 0.30 -5.18
CA SER A 134 18.88 0.24 -3.96
C SER A 134 18.99 -1.19 -3.42
N LEU A 135 17.86 -1.91 -3.33
CA LEU A 135 17.84 -3.30 -2.88
C LEU A 135 18.60 -4.21 -3.84
N LYS A 136 18.39 -4.04 -5.14
CA LYS A 136 19.13 -4.79 -6.18
C LYS A 136 20.64 -4.63 -5.99
N THR A 137 21.10 -3.42 -5.72
CA THR A 137 22.54 -3.14 -5.48
C THR A 137 23.03 -3.85 -4.22
N CYS A 138 22.22 -3.92 -3.16
CA CYS A 138 22.57 -4.67 -1.95
C CYS A 138 22.61 -6.19 -2.18
N LEU A 139 21.68 -6.74 -2.97
CA LEU A 139 21.62 -8.17 -3.29
C LEU A 139 22.79 -8.63 -4.17
N ASP A 140 23.33 -7.74 -5.01
CA ASP A 140 24.41 -8.04 -5.96
C ASP A 140 25.82 -7.83 -5.37
N LYS A 141 25.93 -7.04 -4.29
CA LYS A 141 27.22 -6.63 -3.71
C LYS A 141 27.82 -7.63 -2.70
N ASP A 142 27.02 -8.57 -2.18
CA ASP A 142 27.44 -9.63 -1.25
C ASP A 142 27.63 -10.97 -1.96
#